data_AF-A0AAE4J8B9-F1
#
_entry.id   AF-A0AAE4J8B9-F1
#
_cell.length_a   1.000
_cell.length_b   1.000
_cell.length_c   1.000
_cell.angle_alpha   90.00
_cell.angle_beta   90.00
_cell.angle_gamma   90.00
#
_symmetry.space_group_name_H-M   'P 1'
#
loop_
_entity.id
_entity.type
_entity.pdbx_description
1 polymer ?
#
loop_
_entity_poly.entity_id
_entity_poly.type
_entity_poly.pdbx_seq_one_letter_code
_entity_poly.pdbx_strand_id
1 'polypeptide(L)'
;MGEHAESSSEETRVSRRAAVDWRQTRGKVASLVASIVRWVGLVFAAFLVIHVIFTVGSANPDNGIVSFVKSWADSLALGFSDLFTPSDEKLRVLVNYGIAAIFWMVVSGILAKVIRRVGGAS
;
A
#
# COMPACT_ATOMS: atom_id res chain seq x y z
N MET A 1 28.39 2.92 -56.26
CA MET A 1 28.67 4.01 -55.29
C MET A 1 27.39 4.44 -54.56
N GLY A 2 26.58 3.49 -54.07
CA GLY A 2 25.28 3.74 -53.40
C GLY A 2 25.01 2.81 -52.21
N GLU A 3 25.63 1.63 -52.22
CA GLU A 3 25.47 0.58 -51.20
C GLU A 3 25.99 0.98 -49.81
N HIS A 4 26.97 1.89 -49.73
CA HIS A 4 27.50 2.39 -48.45
C HIS A 4 26.56 3.39 -47.74
N ALA A 5 25.61 4.01 -48.44
CA ALA A 5 24.67 4.97 -47.86
C ALA A 5 23.43 4.29 -47.24
N GLU A 6 23.01 3.16 -47.80
CA GLU A 6 21.86 2.37 -47.30
C GLU A 6 22.20 1.60 -46.02
N SER A 7 23.41 1.03 -45.93
CA SER A 7 23.86 0.32 -44.72
C SER A 7 23.89 1.23 -43.47
N SER A 8 24.37 2.47 -43.60
CA SER A 8 24.44 3.42 -42.49
C SER A 8 23.05 3.93 -42.03
N SER A 9 22.07 3.96 -42.94
CA SER A 9 20.69 4.38 -42.65
C SER A 9 19.83 3.25 -42.07
N GLU A 10 20.09 1.99 -42.39
CA GLU A 10 19.47 0.83 -41.75
C GLU A 10 20.01 0.59 -40.33
N GLU A 11 21.32 0.68 -40.13
CA GLU A 11 21.96 0.50 -38.81
C GLU A 11 21.50 1.58 -37.80
N THR A 12 21.31 2.82 -38.28
CA THR A 12 20.71 3.92 -37.51
C THR A 12 19.23 3.69 -37.16
N ARG A 13 18.46 3.00 -38.01
CA ARG A 13 17.04 2.66 -37.75
C ARG A 13 16.88 1.50 -36.77
N VAL A 14 17.78 0.51 -36.83
CA VAL A 14 17.80 -0.63 -35.89
C VAL A 14 18.25 -0.18 -34.50
N SER A 15 19.27 0.68 -34.40
CA SER A 15 19.71 1.26 -33.12
C SER A 15 18.63 2.13 -32.44
N ARG A 16 17.73 2.75 -33.23
CA ARG A 16 16.61 3.54 -32.69
C ARG A 16 15.45 2.66 -32.17
N ARG A 17 15.34 1.41 -32.65
CA ARG A 17 14.33 0.42 -32.20
C ARG A 17 14.77 -0.37 -30.97
N ALA A 18 16.07 -0.50 -30.72
CA ALA A 18 16.65 -1.27 -29.61
C ALA A 18 17.00 -0.44 -28.36
N ALA A 19 16.62 0.84 -28.31
CA ALA A 19 16.41 1.52 -27.04
C ALA A 19 15.16 0.89 -26.39
N VAL A 20 15.34 -0.33 -25.87
CA VAL A 20 14.36 -1.09 -25.10
C VAL A 20 13.60 -0.11 -24.21
N ASP A 21 12.27 -0.19 -24.22
CA ASP A 21 11.30 0.65 -23.52
C ASP A 21 11.46 0.64 -21.98
N TRP A 22 12.68 0.85 -21.47
CA TRP A 22 13.04 0.81 -20.07
C TRP A 22 12.25 1.83 -19.26
N ARG A 23 11.91 2.98 -19.85
CA ARG A 23 11.02 3.96 -19.25
C ARG A 23 9.60 3.42 -19.09
N GLN A 24 9.09 2.73 -20.10
CA GLN A 24 7.75 2.15 -20.09
C GLN A 24 7.66 0.97 -19.11
N THR A 25 8.69 0.11 -19.06
CA THR A 25 8.79 -1.01 -18.11
C THR A 25 8.90 -0.52 -16.67
N ARG A 26 9.70 0.53 -16.40
CA ARG A 26 9.80 1.14 -15.06
C ARG A 26 8.47 1.72 -14.57
N GLY A 27 7.71 2.38 -15.45
CA GLY A 27 6.38 2.89 -15.12
C GLY A 27 5.39 1.77 -14.74
N LYS A 28 5.40 0.65 -15.47
CA LYS A 28 4.56 -0.52 -15.16
C LYS A 28 4.91 -1.15 -13.81
N VAL A 29 6.20 -1.35 -13.53
CA VAL A 29 6.67 -1.88 -12.24
C VAL A 29 6.31 -0.95 -11.09
N ALA A 30 6.52 0.35 -11.24
CA ALA A 30 6.17 1.33 -10.21
C ALA A 30 4.65 1.35 -9.93
N SER A 31 3.82 1.22 -10.96
CA SER A 31 2.37 1.12 -10.81
C SER A 31 1.96 -0.14 -10.05
N LEU A 32 2.60 -1.28 -10.34
CA LEU A 32 2.36 -2.54 -9.62
C LEU A 32 2.75 -2.41 -8.15
N VAL A 33 3.96 -1.92 -7.86
CA VAL A 33 4.44 -1.72 -6.48
C VAL A 33 3.53 -0.75 -5.72
N ALA A 34 3.14 0.36 -6.34
CA ALA A 34 2.21 1.30 -5.72
C ALA A 34 0.84 0.68 -5.43
N SER A 35 0.36 -0.20 -6.31
CA SER A 35 -0.90 -0.93 -6.11
C SER A 35 -0.79 -1.91 -4.94
N ILE A 36 0.32 -2.63 -4.84
CA ILE A 36 0.61 -3.54 -3.72
C ILE A 36 0.65 -2.75 -2.40
N VAL A 37 1.40 -1.65 -2.34
CA VAL A 37 1.49 -0.80 -1.14
C VAL A 37 0.13 -0.28 -0.72
N ARG A 38 -0.70 0.13 -1.69
CA ARG A 38 -2.08 0.56 -1.40
C ARG A 38 -2.90 -0.58 -0.82
N TRP A 39 -2.82 -1.76 -1.41
CA TRP A 39 -3.56 -2.95 -0.95
C TRP A 39 -3.12 -3.40 0.44
N VAL A 40 -1.83 -3.44 0.72
CA VAL A 40 -1.30 -3.80 2.04
C VAL A 40 -1.83 -2.86 3.11
N GLY A 41 -1.81 -1.55 2.88
CA GLY A 41 -2.36 -0.59 3.84
C GLY A 41 -3.88 -0.71 4.02
N LEU A 42 -4.62 -1.06 2.97
CA LEU A 42 -6.05 -1.35 3.09
C LEU A 42 -6.32 -2.60 3.92
N VAL A 43 -5.52 -3.65 3.73
CA VAL A 43 -5.62 -4.88 4.53
C VAL A 43 -5.33 -4.58 6.00
N PHE A 44 -4.29 -3.79 6.31
CA PHE A 44 -4.00 -3.38 7.67
C PHE A 44 -5.12 -2.55 8.30
N ALA A 45 -5.66 -1.59 7.55
CA ALA A 45 -6.84 -0.84 8.00
C ALA A 45 -8.05 -1.77 8.25
N ALA A 46 -8.26 -2.77 7.39
CA ALA A 46 -9.34 -3.75 7.58
C ALA A 46 -9.18 -4.56 8.86
N PHE A 47 -7.97 -5.05 9.18
CA PHE A 47 -7.70 -5.75 10.44
C PHE A 47 -8.07 -4.89 11.66
N LEU A 48 -7.66 -3.62 11.65
CA LEU A 48 -7.98 -2.67 12.73
C LEU A 48 -9.48 -2.43 12.85
N VAL A 49 -10.19 -2.24 11.73
CA VAL A 49 -11.64 -2.05 11.72
C VAL A 49 -12.39 -3.30 12.20
N ILE A 50 -11.97 -4.49 11.77
CA ILE A 50 -12.58 -5.75 12.23
C ILE A 50 -12.39 -5.91 13.74
N HIS A 51 -11.21 -5.59 14.27
CA HIS A 51 -10.97 -5.61 15.71
C HIS A 51 -11.90 -4.65 16.47
N VAL A 52 -12.11 -3.44 15.94
CA VAL A 52 -13.07 -2.47 16.49
C VAL A 52 -14.49 -3.05 16.49
N ILE A 53 -14.93 -3.63 15.36
CA ILE A 53 -16.27 -4.22 15.25
C ILE A 53 -16.45 -5.35 16.25
N PHE A 54 -15.47 -6.24 16.39
CA PHE A 54 -15.51 -7.32 17.38
C PHE A 54 -15.60 -6.79 18.81
N THR A 55 -14.84 -5.75 19.14
CA THR A 55 -14.85 -5.20 20.50
C THR A 55 -16.15 -4.46 20.82
N VAL A 56 -16.60 -3.59 19.93
CA VAL A 56 -17.84 -2.83 20.12
C VAL A 56 -19.06 -3.76 20.11
N GLY A 57 -19.04 -4.75 19.23
CA GLY A 57 -20.06 -5.80 19.10
C GLY A 57 -20.02 -6.87 20.20
N SER A 58 -19.14 -6.76 21.20
CA SER A 58 -18.98 -7.75 22.28
C SER A 58 -18.77 -9.18 21.75
N ALA A 59 -17.94 -9.34 20.72
CA ALA A 59 -17.60 -10.66 20.18
C ALA A 59 -16.89 -11.52 21.23
N ASN A 60 -17.08 -12.84 21.16
CA ASN A 60 -16.50 -13.77 22.12
C ASN A 60 -14.96 -13.82 22.00
N PRO A 61 -14.19 -13.36 23.02
CA PRO A 61 -12.73 -13.35 22.97
C PRO A 61 -12.10 -14.75 22.98
N ASP A 62 -12.84 -15.78 23.42
CA ASP A 62 -12.39 -17.17 23.40
C ASP A 62 -12.41 -17.77 21.99
N ASN A 63 -12.98 -17.05 21.01
CA ASN A 63 -12.93 -17.46 19.61
C ASN A 63 -11.53 -17.17 19.03
N GLY A 64 -10.91 -18.20 18.46
CA GLY A 64 -9.58 -18.10 17.85
C GLY A 64 -9.45 -17.03 16.74
N ILE A 65 -10.54 -16.71 16.04
CA ILE A 65 -10.54 -15.66 15.00
C ILE A 65 -10.45 -14.27 15.65
N VAL A 66 -11.18 -14.04 16.75
CA VAL A 66 -11.20 -12.75 17.45
C VAL A 66 -9.84 -12.46 18.08
N SER A 67 -9.25 -13.44 18.76
CA SER A 67 -7.93 -13.32 19.38
C SER A 67 -6.81 -13.15 18.34
N PHE A 68 -6.90 -13.86 17.21
CA PHE A 68 -5.98 -13.67 16.08
C PHE A 68 -6.05 -12.24 15.54
N VAL A 69 -7.25 -11.75 15.21
CA VAL A 69 -7.42 -10.38 14.70
C VAL A 69 -6.95 -9.35 15.71
N LYS A 70 -7.24 -9.54 17.01
CA LYS A 70 -6.74 -8.67 18.07
C LYS A 70 -5.21 -8.59 18.09
N SER A 71 -4.52 -9.72 18.03
CA SER A 71 -3.04 -9.74 18.04
C SER A 71 -2.43 -8.96 16.88
N TRP A 72 -3.01 -9.10 15.68
CA TRP A 72 -2.59 -8.31 14.51
C TRP A 72 -2.93 -6.83 14.68
N ALA A 73 -4.13 -6.51 15.16
CA ALA A 73 -4.56 -5.13 15.39
C ALA A 73 -3.65 -4.43 16.41
N ASP A 74 -3.32 -5.07 17.52
CA ASP A 74 -2.41 -4.54 18.55
C ASP A 74 -1.03 -4.19 17.94
N SER A 75 -0.52 -5.06 17.05
CA SER A 75 0.75 -4.84 16.35
C SER A 75 0.65 -3.71 15.31
N LEU A 76 -0.47 -3.62 14.60
CA LEU A 76 -0.71 -2.63 13.54
C LEU A 76 -1.14 -1.26 14.08
N ALA A 77 -1.56 -1.18 15.34
CA ALA A 77 -1.91 0.07 15.99
C ALA A 77 -0.70 0.99 16.15
N LEU A 78 0.54 0.46 16.14
CA LEU A 78 1.78 1.25 16.15
C LEU A 78 1.82 2.35 17.25
N GLY A 79 1.30 2.03 18.44
CA GLY A 79 1.23 2.96 19.58
C GLY A 79 0.00 3.87 19.62
N PHE A 80 -0.91 3.76 18.65
CA PHE A 80 -2.19 4.48 18.69
C PHE A 80 -3.16 3.89 19.73
N SER A 81 -2.91 2.68 20.24
CA SER A 81 -3.74 1.93 21.20
C SER A 81 -4.05 2.69 22.49
N ASP A 82 -3.17 3.61 22.87
CA ASP A 82 -3.21 4.35 24.14
C ASP A 82 -3.19 5.87 23.95
N LEU A 83 -3.50 6.37 22.75
CA LEU A 83 -3.60 7.81 22.48
C LEU A 83 -4.69 8.48 23.30
N PHE A 84 -5.81 7.79 23.47
CA PHE A 84 -6.92 8.20 24.31
C PHE A 84 -7.21 7.11 25.33
N THR A 85 -7.41 7.49 26.59
CA THR A 85 -7.75 6.54 27.67
C THR A 85 -9.13 6.82 28.29
N PRO A 86 -10.23 6.66 27.55
CA PRO A 86 -11.57 6.69 28.12
C PRO A 86 -11.75 5.58 29.18
N SER A 87 -12.65 5.83 30.13
CA SER A 87 -13.06 4.83 31.13
C SER A 87 -13.83 3.65 30.51
N ASP A 88 -14.57 3.89 29.43
CA ASP A 88 -15.25 2.84 28.65
C ASP A 88 -14.25 2.18 27.68
N GLU A 89 -14.08 0.87 27.84
CA GLU A 89 -13.19 0.05 27.03
C GLU A 89 -13.57 0.01 25.54
N LYS A 90 -14.87 -0.04 25.23
CA LYS A 90 -15.33 -0.07 23.83
C LYS A 90 -15.04 1.24 23.14
N LEU A 91 -15.27 2.36 23.83
CA LEU A 91 -14.94 3.68 23.32
C LEU A 91 -13.42 3.85 23.13
N ARG A 92 -12.62 3.36 24.08
CA ARG A 92 -11.15 3.34 23.97
C ARG A 92 -10.72 2.64 22.68
N VAL A 93 -11.20 1.42 22.45
CA VAL A 93 -10.83 0.65 21.26
C VAL A 93 -11.34 1.31 19.97
N LEU A 94 -12.59 1.76 19.96
CA LEU A 94 -13.20 2.42 18.80
C LEU A 94 -12.40 3.64 18.34
N VAL A 95 -12.03 4.53 19.27
CA VAL A 95 -11.31 5.77 18.94
C VAL A 95 -9.87 5.46 18.53
N ASN A 96 -9.13 4.72 19.34
CA ASN A 96 -7.70 4.49 19.13
C ASN A 96 -7.43 3.66 17.86
N TYR A 97 -8.10 2.51 17.73
CA TYR A 97 -7.90 1.63 16.57
C TYR A 97 -8.61 2.17 15.33
N GLY A 98 -9.70 2.95 15.49
CA GLY A 98 -10.33 3.68 14.40
C GLY A 98 -9.40 4.72 13.77
N ILE A 99 -8.72 5.51 14.60
CA ILE A 99 -7.72 6.48 14.12
C ILE A 99 -6.54 5.76 13.46
N ALA A 100 -6.06 4.65 14.06
CA ALA A 100 -5.02 3.83 13.46
C ALA A 100 -5.41 3.31 12.05
N ALA A 101 -6.66 2.91 11.87
CA ALA A 101 -7.16 2.47 10.56
C ALA A 101 -7.13 3.61 9.53
N ILE A 102 -7.58 4.81 9.92
CA ILE A 102 -7.52 6.01 9.09
C ILE A 102 -6.06 6.34 8.73
N PHE A 103 -5.15 6.27 9.69
CA PHE A 103 -3.72 6.48 9.49
C PHE A 103 -3.18 5.55 8.38
N TRP A 104 -3.44 4.25 8.45
CA TRP A 104 -3.01 3.30 7.42
C TRP A 104 -3.61 3.58 6.04
N MET A 105 -4.89 3.98 5.99
CA MET A 105 -5.52 4.38 4.73
C MET A 105 -4.85 5.59 4.09
N VAL A 106 -4.48 6.60 4.90
CA VAL A 106 -3.82 7.81 4.44
C VAL A 106 -2.38 7.54 4.04
N VAL A 107 -1.59 6.89 4.91
CA VAL A 107 -0.17 6.61 4.68
C VAL A 107 0.04 5.76 3.44
N SER A 108 -0.73 4.67 3.28
CA SER A 108 -0.63 3.83 2.09
C SER A 108 -1.01 4.55 0.80
N GLY A 109 -1.99 5.46 0.86
CA GLY A 109 -2.38 6.30 -0.27
C GLY A 109 -1.28 7.28 -0.67
N ILE A 110 -0.68 7.95 0.30
CA ILE A 110 0.45 8.87 0.09
C ILE A 110 1.64 8.10 -0.48
N LEU A 111 2.01 6.97 0.13
CA LEU A 111 3.16 6.19 -0.28
C LEU A 111 2.97 5.64 -1.71
N ALA A 112 1.79 5.12 -2.03
CA ALA A 112 1.46 4.69 -3.39
C ALA A 112 1.53 5.86 -4.41
N LYS A 113 1.09 7.06 -4.01
CA LYS A 113 1.17 8.26 -4.87
C LYS A 113 2.63 8.67 -5.10
N VAL A 114 3.47 8.65 -4.07
CA VAL A 114 4.91 8.92 -4.17
C VAL A 114 5.59 7.90 -5.07
N ILE A 115 5.31 6.60 -4.90
CA ILE A 115 5.90 5.53 -5.73
C ILE A 115 5.54 5.73 -7.20
N ARG A 116 4.27 6.01 -7.52
CA ARG A 116 3.86 6.32 -8.90
C ARG A 116 4.55 7.57 -9.44
N ARG A 117 4.74 8.59 -8.61
CA ARG A 117 5.38 9.85 -9.02
C ARG A 117 6.87 9.68 -9.29
N VAL A 118 7.58 8.92 -8.45
CA VAL A 118 9.03 8.69 -8.58
C VAL A 118 9.33 7.65 -9.66
N GLY A 119 8.52 6.59 -9.77
CA GLY A 119 8.74 5.52 -10.74
C GLY A 119 8.12 5.78 -12.13
N GLY A 120 7.21 6.74 -12.24
CA GLY A 120 6.58 7.18 -13.48
C GLY A 120 6.89 8.64 -13.82
N ALA A 121 8.15 9.06 -13.63
CA ALA A 121 8.58 10.43 -13.95
C ALA A 121 8.07 10.85 -15.34
N SER A 122 7.33 11.98 -15.34
CA SER A 122 6.69 12.73 -16.41
C SER A 122 7.20 12.56 -17.83
#